data_AF-A0A355H6G0-F1
#
_entry.id   AF-A0A355H6G0-F1
#
_cell.length_a   1.000
_cell.length_b   1.000
_cell.length_c   1.000
_cell.angle_alpha   90.00
_cell.angle_beta   90.00
_cell.angle_gamma   90.00
#
_symmetry.space_group_name_H-M   'P 1'
#
loop_
_entity.id
_entity.type
_entity.pdbx_description
1 polymer ?
#
loop_
_entity_poly.entity_id
_entity_poly.type
_entity_poly.pdbx_seq_one_letter_code
_entity_poly.pdbx_strand_id
1 'polypeptide(L)'
;MLKSSIKEVESVWLELAKLREQKLDSAALYEQTKALLGNDAGFSAKSLQKSAKQVEELNWIMDEMFGQGAQEEQRFVEELRKELKPIADRILAQKMKDAARKVELTSVAEKTEQVPIAIKTKVRKTKKSDKSAQSSSSHKKTSYDPFPLFEMVALTKVCKEMTSSEGKMIYQVLTNTHTFFTLLNKMESSFKPGVGLENELEQDLAKSKTTHEFLKNFAKLKFLPHGYYSNNNSPFDYNEAKRRFDVPLGIEKQLKLSASSTGSPLEVYRRLIRVLLGFDDPKTLTTIMPMQILSILEEDFMLKSQDRRTVEEGLQKT
;
A
#
# COMPACT_ATOMS: atom_id res chain seq x y z
N MET A 1 11.62 -25.35 14.05
CA MET A 1 11.28 -26.09 12.82
C MET A 1 12.33 -25.92 11.73
N LEU A 2 12.78 -24.71 11.37
CA LEU A 2 13.83 -24.54 10.34
C LEU A 2 15.17 -25.23 10.72
N LYS A 3 15.58 -25.11 11.99
CA LYS A 3 16.81 -25.71 12.52
C LYS A 3 16.82 -27.23 12.48
N SER A 4 15.66 -27.89 12.54
CA SER A 4 15.58 -29.36 12.43
C SER A 4 15.72 -29.79 10.97
N SER A 5 15.04 -29.11 10.04
CA SER A 5 15.14 -29.41 8.60
C SER A 5 16.54 -29.17 8.03
N ILE A 6 17.24 -28.11 8.48
CA ILE A 6 18.65 -27.88 8.08
C ILE A 6 19.55 -29.04 8.54
N LYS A 7 19.34 -29.56 9.74
CA LYS A 7 20.12 -30.69 10.27
C LYS A 7 19.83 -32.01 9.54
N GLU A 8 18.59 -32.22 9.11
CA GLU A 8 18.20 -33.38 8.30
C GLU A 8 18.86 -33.33 6.91
N VAL A 9 18.87 -32.16 6.26
CA VAL A 9 19.57 -31.96 4.98
C VAL A 9 21.08 -32.19 5.14
N GLU A 10 21.66 -31.68 6.22
CA GLU A 10 23.08 -31.83 6.54
C GLU A 10 23.47 -33.30 6.77
N SER A 11 22.61 -34.10 7.43
CA SER A 11 22.90 -35.53 7.64
C SER A 11 22.85 -36.33 6.34
N VAL A 12 21.85 -36.09 5.48
CA VAL A 12 21.75 -36.73 4.16
C VAL A 12 22.94 -36.37 3.28
N TRP A 13 23.39 -35.10 3.34
CA TRP A 13 24.58 -34.65 2.61
C TRP A 13 25.85 -35.37 3.07
N LEU A 14 26.02 -35.56 4.38
CA LEU A 14 27.16 -36.29 4.93
C LEU A 14 27.15 -37.78 4.57
N GLU A 15 25.98 -38.42 4.47
CA GLU A 15 25.89 -39.81 4.02
C GLU A 15 26.19 -39.97 2.52
N LEU A 16 25.72 -39.03 1.68
CA LEU A 16 26.06 -38.99 0.26
C LEU A 16 27.56 -38.76 0.02
N ALA A 17 28.20 -37.92 0.85
CA ALA A 17 29.65 -37.71 0.79
C ALA A 17 30.42 -39.00 1.09
N LYS A 18 29.98 -39.80 2.07
CA LYS A 18 30.57 -41.10 2.39
C LYS A 18 30.41 -42.13 1.27
N LEU A 19 29.24 -42.17 0.60
CA LEU A 19 29.03 -43.05 -0.56
C LEU A 19 29.98 -42.73 -1.72
N ARG A 20 30.30 -41.45 -1.93
CA ARG A 20 31.26 -41.01 -2.95
C ARG A 20 32.70 -41.44 -2.65
N GLU A 21 33.06 -41.55 -1.37
CA GLU A 21 34.40 -41.99 -0.95
C GLU A 21 34.62 -43.50 -1.11
N GLN A 22 33.56 -44.30 -1.24
CA GLN A 22 33.64 -45.76 -1.30
C GLN A 22 34.17 -46.35 -2.64
N LYS A 23 34.64 -45.53 -3.59
CA LYS A 23 35.18 -45.97 -4.90
C LYS A 23 34.31 -47.02 -5.61
N LEU A 24 32.99 -46.89 -5.50
CA LEU A 24 32.03 -47.75 -6.18
C LEU A 24 32.02 -47.45 -7.69
N ASP A 25 31.69 -48.47 -8.49
CA ASP A 25 31.31 -48.27 -9.90
C ASP A 25 30.13 -47.29 -9.98
N SER A 26 30.18 -46.39 -10.97
CA SER A 26 29.11 -45.47 -11.37
C SER A 26 27.69 -46.05 -11.32
N ALA A 27 27.49 -47.30 -11.76
CA ALA A 27 26.17 -47.95 -11.74
C ALA A 27 25.72 -48.32 -10.32
N ALA A 28 26.64 -48.86 -9.51
CA ALA A 28 26.38 -49.20 -8.11
C ALA A 28 26.19 -47.94 -7.25
N LEU A 29 26.96 -46.89 -7.52
CA LEU A 29 26.85 -45.59 -6.86
C LEU A 29 25.50 -44.92 -7.17
N TYR A 30 25.02 -45.01 -8.41
CA TYR A 30 23.71 -44.49 -8.81
C TYR A 30 22.56 -45.20 -8.10
N GLU A 31 22.54 -46.54 -8.09
CA GLU A 31 21.47 -47.30 -7.42
C GLU A 31 21.48 -47.13 -5.89
N GLN A 32 22.66 -47.06 -5.26
CA GLN A 32 22.74 -46.78 -3.82
C GLN A 32 22.33 -45.35 -3.47
N THR A 33 22.69 -44.36 -4.29
CA THR A 33 22.25 -42.97 -4.13
C THR A 33 20.72 -42.87 -4.25
N LYS A 34 20.14 -43.56 -5.23
CA LYS A 34 18.70 -43.62 -5.44
C LYS A 34 17.96 -44.33 -4.30
N ALA A 35 18.53 -45.41 -3.76
CA ALA A 35 17.97 -46.11 -2.60
C ALA A 35 18.04 -45.27 -1.32
N LEU A 36 19.14 -44.52 -1.11
CA LEU A 36 19.31 -43.64 0.05
C LEU A 36 18.34 -42.45 0.00
N LEU A 37 18.16 -41.84 -1.18
CA LEU A 37 17.18 -40.77 -1.39
C LEU A 37 15.72 -41.29 -1.43
N GLY A 38 15.51 -42.55 -1.80
CA GLY A 38 14.19 -43.18 -1.92
C GLY A 38 13.63 -43.75 -0.61
N ASN A 39 14.50 -44.12 0.35
CA ASN A 39 14.08 -44.66 1.64
C ASN A 39 13.85 -43.59 2.72
N ASP A 40 14.28 -42.34 2.49
CA ASP A 40 14.12 -41.30 3.50
C ASP A 40 12.74 -40.62 3.34
N ALA A 41 11.78 -41.05 4.16
CA ALA A 41 10.42 -40.51 4.22
C ALA A 41 10.37 -38.98 4.51
N GLY A 42 11.51 -38.36 4.84
CA GLY A 42 11.69 -36.93 5.03
C GLY A 42 11.69 -36.09 3.75
N PHE A 43 11.96 -36.66 2.57
CA PHE A 43 12.00 -35.97 1.27
C PHE A 43 10.82 -36.32 0.35
N SER A 44 9.61 -36.48 0.91
CA SER A 44 8.42 -36.57 0.06
C SER A 44 8.22 -35.27 -0.75
N ALA A 45 7.58 -35.35 -1.91
CA ALA A 45 7.20 -34.16 -2.69
C ALA A 45 6.47 -33.10 -1.84
N LYS A 46 5.75 -33.52 -0.79
CA LYS A 46 5.07 -32.63 0.16
C LYS A 46 6.04 -31.87 1.08
N SER A 47 7.14 -32.47 1.53
CA SER A 47 8.14 -31.77 2.35
C SER A 47 8.99 -30.82 1.53
N LEU A 48 9.32 -31.19 0.29
CA LEU A 48 9.94 -30.31 -0.70
C LEU A 48 9.04 -29.11 -1.03
N GLN A 49 7.75 -29.33 -1.27
CA GLN A 49 6.80 -28.24 -1.51
C GLN A 49 6.61 -27.34 -0.27
N LYS A 50 6.65 -27.93 0.94
CA LYS A 50 6.59 -27.18 2.19
C LYS A 50 7.85 -26.34 2.42
N SER A 51 9.02 -26.89 2.12
CA SER A 51 10.31 -26.18 2.16
C SER A 51 10.34 -25.03 1.14
N ALA A 52 9.88 -25.27 -0.09
CA ALA A 52 9.79 -24.23 -1.12
C ALA A 52 8.90 -23.06 -0.68
N LYS A 53 7.71 -23.35 -0.11
CA LYS A 53 6.83 -22.32 0.46
C LYS A 53 7.48 -21.55 1.62
N GLN A 54 8.26 -22.22 2.46
CA GLN A 54 8.97 -21.58 3.56
C GLN A 54 10.12 -20.69 3.09
N VAL A 55 10.80 -21.08 2.00
CA VAL A 55 11.83 -20.25 1.35
C VAL A 55 11.20 -19.03 0.69
N GLU A 56 10.05 -19.17 0.03
CA GLU A 56 9.27 -18.03 -0.49
C GLU A 56 8.80 -17.10 0.63
N GLU A 57 8.32 -17.62 1.76
CA GLU A 57 7.96 -16.82 2.93
C GLU A 57 9.17 -16.06 3.51
N LEU A 58 10.35 -16.69 3.58
CA LEU A 58 11.58 -16.04 4.03
C LEU A 58 12.06 -14.98 3.04
N ASN A 59 11.95 -15.25 1.74
CA ASN A 59 12.30 -14.27 0.70
C ASN A 59 11.34 -13.08 0.74
N TRP A 60 10.05 -13.33 0.96
CA TRP A 60 9.05 -12.30 1.16
C TRP A 60 9.32 -11.48 2.44
N ILE A 61 9.66 -12.11 3.56
CA ILE A 61 10.05 -11.38 4.79
C ILE A 61 11.32 -10.56 4.57
N MET A 62 12.29 -11.06 3.80
CA MET A 62 13.47 -10.28 3.43
C MET A 62 13.12 -9.08 2.54
N ASP A 63 12.27 -9.26 1.53
CA ASP A 63 11.80 -8.17 0.67
C ASP A 63 10.95 -7.15 1.45
N GLU A 64 10.17 -7.59 2.44
CA GLU A 64 9.38 -6.72 3.32
C GLU A 64 10.29 -5.92 4.27
N MET A 65 11.25 -6.58 4.93
CA MET A 65 12.16 -5.92 5.89
C MET A 65 13.22 -5.05 5.22
N PHE A 66 13.72 -5.42 4.04
CA PHE A 66 14.81 -4.70 3.37
C PHE A 66 14.36 -3.91 2.14
N GLY A 67 13.30 -4.32 1.44
CA GLY A 67 12.80 -3.65 0.24
C GLY A 67 11.96 -2.41 0.52
N GLN A 68 11.11 -2.45 1.55
CA GLN A 68 10.30 -1.28 1.96
C GLN A 68 11.07 -0.35 2.89
N GLY A 69 11.80 -0.89 3.88
CA GLY A 69 12.57 -0.10 4.85
C GLY A 69 13.63 0.80 4.19
N ALA A 70 14.39 0.28 3.22
CA ALA A 70 15.40 1.06 2.52
C ALA A 70 14.78 2.18 1.66
N GLN A 71 13.66 1.92 0.98
CA GLN A 71 12.99 2.92 0.14
C GLN A 71 12.29 3.99 0.98
N GLU A 72 11.69 3.62 2.12
CA GLU A 72 11.07 4.56 3.05
C GLU A 72 12.10 5.40 3.79
N GLU A 73 13.26 4.84 4.19
CA GLU A 73 14.38 5.62 4.72
C GLU A 73 14.96 6.58 3.67
N GLN A 74 15.15 6.14 2.43
CA GLN A 74 15.60 7.03 1.35
C GLN A 74 14.61 8.19 1.14
N ARG A 75 13.30 7.87 1.14
CA ARG A 75 12.24 8.86 0.96
C ARG A 75 12.15 9.82 2.14
N PHE A 76 12.29 9.31 3.36
CA PHE A 76 12.32 10.12 4.58
C PHE A 76 13.53 11.06 4.60
N VAL A 77 14.71 10.60 4.18
CA VAL A 77 15.92 11.44 4.05
C VAL A 77 15.74 12.51 2.97
N GLU A 78 15.11 12.19 1.84
CA GLU A 78 14.79 13.17 0.79
C GLU A 78 13.75 14.20 1.24
N GLU A 79 12.73 13.77 1.99
CA GLU A 79 11.68 14.62 2.53
C GLU A 79 12.24 15.56 3.60
N LEU A 80 13.06 15.05 4.53
CA LEU A 80 13.84 15.86 5.48
C LEU A 80 14.73 16.88 4.78
N ARG A 81 15.41 16.51 3.69
CA ARG A 81 16.21 17.46 2.90
C ARG A 81 15.36 18.55 2.27
N LYS A 82 14.16 18.24 1.78
CA LYS A 82 13.23 19.23 1.22
C LYS A 82 12.66 20.15 2.30
N GLU A 83 12.35 19.63 3.49
CA GLU A 83 11.86 20.43 4.62
C GLU A 83 12.96 21.29 5.25
N LEU A 84 14.20 20.82 5.27
CA LEU A 84 15.34 21.58 5.79
C LEU A 84 15.87 22.61 4.78
N LYS A 85 15.56 22.49 3.49
CA LYS A 85 15.95 23.46 2.45
C LYS A 85 15.52 24.91 2.77
N PRO A 86 14.25 25.22 3.11
CA PRO A 86 13.86 26.59 3.48
C PRO A 86 14.54 27.08 4.76
N ILE A 87 14.94 26.18 5.67
CA ILE A 87 15.68 26.55 6.89
C ILE A 87 17.14 26.86 6.55
N ALA A 88 17.76 26.07 5.69
CA ALA A 88 19.09 26.33 5.15
C ALA A 88 19.11 27.64 4.36
N ASP A 89 18.12 27.89 3.50
CA ASP A 89 17.97 29.12 2.72
C ASP A 89 17.77 30.33 3.64
N ARG A 90 17.00 30.21 4.73
CA ARG A 90 16.86 31.25 5.75
C ARG A 90 18.17 31.51 6.50
N ILE A 91 18.94 30.48 6.84
CA ILE A 91 20.24 30.63 7.50
C ILE A 91 21.24 31.29 6.54
N LEU A 92 21.22 30.93 5.25
CA LEU A 92 22.08 31.51 4.22
C LEU A 92 21.71 32.96 3.94
N ALA A 93 20.43 33.26 3.81
CA ALA A 93 19.91 34.63 3.68
C ALA A 93 20.20 35.48 4.93
N GLN A 94 20.11 34.90 6.13
CA GLN A 94 20.45 35.59 7.37
C GLN A 94 21.96 35.87 7.44
N LYS A 95 22.81 34.90 7.08
CA LYS A 95 24.26 35.10 6.97
C LYS A 95 24.64 36.14 5.92
N MET A 96 23.95 36.18 4.77
CA MET A 96 24.13 37.19 3.74
C MET A 96 23.66 38.57 4.21
N LYS A 97 22.54 38.66 4.93
CA LYS A 97 22.07 39.91 5.56
C LYS A 97 23.00 40.40 6.66
N ASP A 98 23.57 39.50 7.46
CA ASP A 98 24.52 39.84 8.51
C ASP A 98 25.89 40.25 7.91
N ALA A 99 26.29 39.65 6.78
CA ALA A 99 27.44 40.09 6.00
C ALA A 99 27.21 41.45 5.34
N ALA A 100 26.03 41.67 4.75
CA ALA A 100 25.66 42.96 4.15
C ALA A 100 25.53 44.07 5.21
N ARG A 101 24.98 43.77 6.41
CA ARG A 101 24.97 44.70 7.55
C ARG A 101 26.37 45.01 8.06
N LYS A 102 27.29 44.05 8.07
CA LYS A 102 28.70 44.32 8.41
C LYS A 102 29.39 45.21 7.37
N VAL A 103 28.97 45.17 6.11
CA VAL A 103 29.47 46.04 5.03
C VAL A 103 28.82 47.44 5.06
N GLU A 104 27.54 47.55 5.41
CA GLU A 104 26.83 48.83 5.61
C GLU A 104 27.25 49.55 6.89
N LEU A 105 27.57 48.82 7.96
CA LEU A 105 28.11 49.41 9.20
C LEU A 105 29.55 49.93 9.04
N THR A 106 30.25 49.55 7.96
CA THR A 106 31.54 50.16 7.58
C THR A 106 31.40 51.37 6.64
N SER A 107 30.22 51.66 6.10
CA SER A 107 29.99 52.77 5.16
C SER A 107 29.07 53.88 5.65
N VAL A 108 28.41 53.72 6.81
CA VAL A 108 27.57 54.76 7.42
C VAL A 108 28.03 55.04 8.85
N ALA A 109 29.24 55.59 8.95
CA ALA A 109 29.63 56.41 10.09
C ALA A 109 29.53 57.87 9.64
N GLU A 110 28.32 58.44 9.64
CA GLU A 110 28.13 59.88 9.90
C GLU A 110 26.64 60.27 9.92
N LYS A 111 26.28 61.00 10.99
CA LYS A 111 25.16 61.94 11.16
C LYS A 111 23.83 61.38 11.72
N THR A 112 23.64 61.52 13.05
CA THR A 112 22.68 62.42 13.77
C THR A 112 21.21 61.99 13.63
N GLU A 113 20.31 62.02 14.61
CA GLU A 113 20.25 62.45 16.02
C GLU A 113 18.96 61.83 16.64
N GLN A 114 18.78 62.01 17.95
CA GLN A 114 17.80 61.48 18.92
C GLN A 114 16.29 61.66 18.53
N VAL A 115 15.26 60.93 19.02
CA VAL A 115 14.63 60.82 20.38
C VAL A 115 13.47 59.79 20.31
N PRO A 116 13.02 59.13 21.41
CA PRO A 116 12.20 57.90 21.40
C PRO A 116 10.72 58.10 21.73
N ILE A 117 9.86 57.13 21.37
CA ILE A 117 8.49 56.99 21.90
C ILE A 117 8.23 55.54 22.30
N ALA A 118 7.96 55.36 23.59
CA ALA A 118 7.51 54.13 24.24
C ALA A 118 6.06 53.77 23.85
N ILE A 119 5.66 52.48 23.98
CA ILE A 119 4.40 52.04 24.63
C ILE A 119 4.36 50.49 24.75
N LYS A 120 4.47 50.05 26.01
CA LYS A 120 3.73 49.03 26.79
C LYS A 120 3.27 47.68 26.15
N THR A 121 3.92 46.62 26.64
CA THR A 121 3.39 45.42 27.35
C THR A 121 1.96 44.92 27.09
N LYS A 122 1.83 43.63 26.69
CA LYS A 122 1.16 42.60 27.53
C LYS A 122 1.42 41.16 27.04
N VAL A 123 2.11 40.40 27.88
CA VAL A 123 2.22 38.93 27.85
C VAL A 123 0.98 38.33 28.50
N ARG A 124 0.44 37.23 27.94
CA ARG A 124 -0.47 36.33 28.66
C ARG A 124 -0.15 34.87 28.34
N LYS A 125 0.41 34.17 29.33
CA LYS A 125 0.52 32.70 29.43
C LYS A 125 -0.77 32.14 30.05
N THR A 126 -1.20 30.95 29.61
CA THR A 126 -1.88 29.85 30.35
C THR A 126 -2.51 28.90 29.32
N LYS A 127 -2.56 27.56 29.43
CA LYS A 127 -2.14 26.56 30.42
C LYS A 127 -2.18 25.19 29.70
N LYS A 128 -1.20 24.31 29.93
CA LYS A 128 -1.29 22.88 29.61
C LYS A 128 -2.35 22.23 30.52
N SER A 129 -3.09 21.26 29.99
CA SER A 129 -3.65 20.15 30.78
C SER A 129 -3.32 18.84 30.08
N ASP A 130 -2.57 18.00 30.79
CA ASP A 130 -2.18 16.64 30.43
C ASP A 130 -3.27 15.63 30.81
N LYS A 131 -3.25 14.52 30.04
CA LYS A 131 -3.71 13.15 30.35
C LYS A 131 -5.20 12.87 30.57
N SER A 132 -5.73 12.03 29.67
CA SER A 132 -6.08 10.67 30.09
C SER A 132 -5.69 9.67 28.99
N ALA A 133 -4.93 8.65 29.42
CA ALA A 133 -4.70 7.45 28.66
C ALA A 133 -5.90 6.52 28.86
N GLN A 134 -6.51 6.06 27.78
CA GLN A 134 -7.34 4.86 27.85
C GLN A 134 -7.22 4.07 26.55
N SER A 135 -6.50 2.96 26.67
CA SER A 135 -6.55 1.81 25.79
C SER A 135 -7.99 1.31 25.64
N SER A 136 -8.47 1.18 24.39
CA SER A 136 -9.13 -0.02 23.89
C SER A 136 -9.52 0.20 22.42
N SER A 137 -8.98 -0.63 21.54
CA SER A 137 -9.40 -0.79 20.15
C SER A 137 -10.91 -1.06 20.08
N SER A 138 -11.69 -0.05 19.70
CA SER A 138 -13.08 -0.21 19.32
C SER A 138 -13.21 0.21 17.87
N HIS A 139 -13.58 -0.74 17.01
CA HIS A 139 -13.90 -0.49 15.61
C HIS A 139 -15.10 0.47 15.54
N LYS A 140 -14.82 1.77 15.58
CA LYS A 140 -15.77 2.81 15.17
C LYS A 140 -15.89 2.69 13.66
N LYS A 141 -17.12 2.53 13.15
CA LYS A 141 -17.44 2.52 11.71
C LYS A 141 -16.63 3.61 11.03
N THR A 142 -15.65 3.22 10.22
CA THR A 142 -14.91 4.21 9.45
C THR A 142 -15.80 4.61 8.29
N SER A 143 -15.79 5.88 7.88
CA SER A 143 -16.61 6.35 6.76
C SER A 143 -16.31 5.66 5.43
N TYR A 144 -15.24 4.86 5.38
CA TYR A 144 -14.68 4.22 4.19
C TYR A 144 -14.93 2.71 4.15
N ASP A 145 -15.57 2.16 5.18
CA ASP A 145 -15.81 0.72 5.26
C ASP A 145 -16.80 0.29 4.15
N PRO A 146 -16.45 -0.72 3.33
CA PRO A 146 -17.29 -1.18 2.23
C PRO A 146 -18.49 -2.01 2.69
N PHE A 147 -18.50 -2.44 3.95
CA PHE A 147 -19.55 -3.26 4.55
C PHE A 147 -20.02 -2.69 5.90
N PRO A 148 -21.21 -3.08 6.39
CA PRO A 148 -21.61 -2.84 7.76
C PRO A 148 -20.59 -3.35 8.78
N LEU A 149 -20.58 -2.76 9.98
CA LEU A 149 -19.57 -3.04 11.00
C LEU A 149 -19.49 -4.53 11.38
N PHE A 150 -20.63 -5.23 11.48
CA PHE A 150 -20.64 -6.65 11.84
C PHE A 150 -19.97 -7.51 10.77
N GLU A 151 -20.27 -7.26 9.48
CA GLU A 151 -19.62 -7.93 8.35
C GLU A 151 -18.12 -7.60 8.32
N MET A 152 -17.74 -6.34 8.52
CA MET A 152 -16.33 -5.94 8.57
C MET A 152 -15.55 -6.70 9.63
N VAL A 153 -16.09 -6.85 10.84
CA VAL A 153 -15.44 -7.57 11.94
C VAL A 153 -15.29 -9.06 11.60
N ALA A 154 -16.35 -9.68 11.08
CA ALA A 154 -16.34 -11.08 10.67
C ALA A 154 -15.32 -11.33 9.54
N LEU A 155 -15.39 -10.54 8.47
CA LEU A 155 -14.49 -10.64 7.31
C LEU A 155 -13.03 -10.43 7.71
N THR A 156 -12.75 -9.39 8.50
CA THR A 156 -11.40 -9.11 8.97
C THR A 156 -10.85 -10.27 9.79
N LYS A 157 -11.66 -10.88 10.66
CA LYS A 157 -11.27 -12.04 11.45
C LYS A 157 -10.98 -13.25 10.58
N VAL A 158 -11.88 -13.58 9.65
CA VAL A 158 -11.72 -14.73 8.75
C VAL A 158 -10.49 -14.57 7.87
N CYS A 159 -10.33 -13.42 7.20
CA CYS A 159 -9.18 -13.17 6.32
C CYS A 159 -7.86 -13.14 7.09
N LYS A 160 -7.85 -12.76 8.38
CA LYS A 160 -6.66 -12.82 9.24
C LYS A 160 -6.16 -14.24 9.46
N GLU A 161 -7.06 -15.21 9.51
CA GLU A 161 -6.76 -16.62 9.77
C GLU A 161 -6.38 -17.39 8.48
N MET A 162 -6.55 -16.78 7.31
CA MET A 162 -6.22 -17.39 6.02
C MET A 162 -4.71 -17.52 5.80
N THR A 163 -4.31 -18.65 5.21
CA THR A 163 -2.91 -18.90 4.81
C THR A 163 -2.63 -18.55 3.35
N SER A 164 -3.67 -18.36 2.53
CA SER A 164 -3.54 -18.01 1.11
C SER A 164 -2.98 -16.59 0.93
N SER A 165 -2.29 -16.38 -0.18
CA SER A 165 -1.81 -15.07 -0.62
C SER A 165 -2.96 -14.08 -0.75
N GLU A 166 -4.04 -14.48 -1.41
CA GLU A 166 -5.22 -13.67 -1.72
C GLU A 166 -5.95 -13.27 -0.44
N GLY A 167 -6.11 -14.21 0.51
CA GLY A 167 -6.68 -13.95 1.83
C GLY A 167 -5.88 -12.91 2.63
N LYS A 168 -4.55 -13.05 2.64
CA LYS A 168 -3.64 -12.09 3.30
C LYS A 168 -3.69 -10.71 2.65
N MET A 169 -3.70 -10.64 1.33
CA MET A 169 -3.79 -9.37 0.60
C MET A 169 -5.14 -8.67 0.85
N ILE A 170 -6.25 -9.41 0.85
CA ILE A 170 -7.57 -8.84 1.16
C ILE A 170 -7.64 -8.39 2.62
N TYR A 171 -7.07 -9.14 3.57
CA TYR A 171 -6.97 -8.72 4.96
C TYR A 171 -6.24 -7.37 5.11
N GLN A 172 -5.13 -7.18 4.40
CA GLN A 172 -4.41 -5.90 4.39
C GLN A 172 -5.28 -4.76 3.85
N VAL A 173 -6.10 -5.02 2.84
CA VAL A 173 -7.04 -4.03 2.28
C VAL A 173 -8.18 -3.71 3.26
N LEU A 174 -8.78 -4.72 3.88
CA LEU A 174 -9.89 -4.54 4.83
C LEU A 174 -9.46 -3.86 6.13
N THR A 175 -8.18 -3.97 6.52
CA THR A 175 -7.62 -3.25 7.66
C THR A 175 -7.21 -1.80 7.32
N ASN A 176 -7.06 -1.48 6.03
CA ASN A 176 -6.63 -0.17 5.54
C ASN A 176 -7.61 0.41 4.50
N THR A 177 -8.91 0.39 4.80
CA THR A 177 -9.98 0.84 3.88
C THR A 177 -9.82 2.28 3.41
N HIS A 178 -9.24 3.14 4.24
CA HIS A 178 -9.02 4.56 3.96
C HIS A 178 -7.99 4.83 2.84
N THR A 179 -7.11 3.89 2.48
CA THR A 179 -5.98 4.19 1.60
C THR A 179 -6.41 4.52 0.17
N PHE A 180 -7.43 3.83 -0.35
CA PHE A 180 -8.03 4.13 -1.66
C PHE A 180 -8.53 5.58 -1.74
N PHE A 181 -9.24 6.04 -0.71
CA PHE A 181 -9.81 7.39 -0.64
C PHE A 181 -8.75 8.45 -0.39
N THR A 182 -7.76 8.14 0.45
CA THR A 182 -6.63 9.04 0.72
C THR A 182 -5.79 9.26 -0.55
N LEU A 183 -5.62 8.21 -1.37
CA LEU A 183 -4.99 8.33 -2.68
C LEU A 183 -5.77 9.26 -3.60
N LEU A 184 -7.10 9.08 -3.72
CA LEU A 184 -7.95 9.96 -4.53
C LEU A 184 -7.86 11.42 -4.09
N ASN A 185 -7.89 11.69 -2.79
CA ASN A 185 -7.72 13.04 -2.24
C ASN A 185 -6.33 13.63 -2.57
N LYS A 186 -5.28 12.82 -2.50
CA LYS A 186 -3.93 13.24 -2.91
C LYS A 186 -3.86 13.57 -4.40
N MET A 187 -4.42 12.70 -5.26
CA MET A 187 -4.43 12.92 -6.70
C MET A 187 -5.24 14.15 -7.09
N GLU A 188 -6.34 14.44 -6.40
CA GLU A 188 -7.10 15.67 -6.59
C GLU A 188 -6.24 16.92 -6.36
N SER A 189 -5.44 16.96 -5.30
CA SER A 189 -4.62 18.13 -4.98
C SER A 189 -3.53 18.45 -6.03
N SER A 190 -3.20 17.48 -6.87
CA SER A 190 -2.20 17.57 -7.94
C SER A 190 -2.77 17.30 -9.32
N PHE A 191 -4.09 17.37 -9.48
CA PHE A 191 -4.76 17.04 -10.73
C PHE A 191 -4.33 17.99 -11.85
N LYS A 192 -4.15 17.41 -13.05
CA LYS A 192 -3.81 18.12 -14.28
C LYS A 192 -4.60 17.50 -15.43
N PRO A 193 -5.35 18.30 -16.20
CA PRO A 193 -6.06 17.79 -17.38
C PRO A 193 -5.11 17.13 -18.39
N GLY A 194 -5.56 16.04 -19.01
CA GLY A 194 -4.80 15.34 -20.06
C GLY A 194 -3.58 14.53 -19.58
N VAL A 195 -3.45 14.29 -18.27
CA VAL A 195 -2.42 13.41 -17.70
C VAL A 195 -2.94 11.99 -17.56
N GLY A 196 -2.12 11.01 -17.93
CA GLY A 196 -2.43 9.59 -17.77
C GLY A 196 -3.05 9.00 -19.02
N LEU A 197 -2.20 8.51 -19.92
CA LEU A 197 -2.66 7.77 -21.09
C LEU A 197 -3.34 6.48 -20.60
N GLU A 198 -4.61 6.29 -20.97
CA GLU A 198 -5.41 5.14 -20.51
C GLU A 198 -4.70 3.81 -20.77
N ASN A 199 -4.12 3.63 -21.95
CA ASN A 199 -3.37 2.41 -22.30
C ASN A 199 -2.17 2.14 -21.36
N GLU A 200 -1.45 3.18 -20.92
CA GLU A 200 -0.34 3.02 -19.98
C GLU A 200 -0.85 2.64 -18.58
N LEU A 201 -1.93 3.28 -18.14
CA LEU A 201 -2.57 3.01 -16.85
C LEU A 201 -3.20 1.61 -16.80
N GLU A 202 -3.73 1.12 -17.92
CA GLU A 202 -4.21 -0.26 -18.07
C GLU A 202 -3.07 -1.27 -17.95
N GLN A 203 -1.91 -0.98 -18.55
CA GLN A 203 -0.71 -1.81 -18.40
C GLN A 203 -0.19 -1.81 -16.95
N ASP A 204 -0.17 -0.65 -16.29
CA ASP A 204 0.21 -0.54 -14.87
C ASP A 204 -0.75 -1.34 -13.99
N LEU A 205 -2.04 -1.29 -14.28
CA LEU A 205 -3.05 -2.06 -13.56
C LEU A 205 -2.83 -3.57 -13.76
N ALA A 206 -2.56 -4.01 -14.98
CA ALA A 206 -2.27 -5.41 -15.31
C ALA A 206 -0.97 -5.94 -14.65
N LYS A 207 0.01 -5.08 -14.38
CA LYS A 207 1.29 -5.45 -13.74
C LYS A 207 1.25 -5.42 -12.20
N SER A 208 0.09 -5.14 -11.61
CA SER A 208 -0.06 -5.08 -10.16
C SER A 208 0.32 -6.42 -9.52
N LYS A 209 1.02 -6.39 -8.39
CA LYS A 209 1.41 -7.62 -7.66
C LYS A 209 0.63 -7.84 -6.38
N THR A 210 0.05 -6.77 -5.83
CA THR A 210 -0.73 -6.81 -4.59
C THR A 210 -2.11 -6.22 -4.82
N THR A 211 -3.12 -6.66 -4.05
CA THR A 211 -4.46 -6.07 -4.13
C THR A 211 -4.44 -4.57 -3.84
N HIS A 212 -3.54 -4.10 -2.98
CA HIS A 212 -3.37 -2.69 -2.68
C HIS A 212 -2.86 -1.89 -3.89
N GLU A 213 -1.86 -2.43 -4.58
CA GLU A 213 -1.33 -1.86 -5.82
C GLU A 213 -2.39 -1.87 -6.93
N PHE A 214 -3.14 -2.97 -7.06
CA PHE A 214 -4.24 -3.09 -7.99
C PHE A 214 -5.28 -1.99 -7.76
N LEU A 215 -5.75 -1.81 -6.53
CA LEU A 215 -6.71 -0.77 -6.18
C LEU A 215 -6.17 0.64 -6.41
N LYS A 216 -4.87 0.86 -6.16
CA LYS A 216 -4.19 2.14 -6.44
C LYS A 216 -4.13 2.42 -7.93
N ASN A 217 -3.72 1.45 -8.74
CA ASN A 217 -3.63 1.59 -10.18
C ASN A 217 -5.02 1.72 -10.82
N PHE A 218 -6.03 1.04 -10.28
CA PHE A 218 -7.42 1.21 -10.67
C PHE A 218 -7.90 2.64 -10.38
N ALA A 219 -7.61 3.18 -9.18
CA ALA A 219 -7.95 4.56 -8.86
C ALA A 219 -7.29 5.56 -9.83
N LYS A 220 -6.01 5.36 -10.16
CA LYS A 220 -5.31 6.20 -11.15
C LYS A 220 -5.96 6.11 -12.53
N LEU A 221 -6.24 4.89 -13.01
CA LEU A 221 -6.89 4.64 -14.29
C LEU A 221 -8.23 5.39 -14.39
N LYS A 222 -9.04 5.38 -13.32
CA LYS A 222 -10.35 6.04 -13.32
C LYS A 222 -10.32 7.53 -13.04
N PHE A 223 -9.25 8.03 -12.41
CA PHE A 223 -9.17 9.41 -11.96
C PHE A 223 -8.29 10.30 -12.84
N LEU A 224 -7.08 9.86 -13.22
CA LEU A 224 -6.12 10.74 -13.91
C LEU A 224 -6.64 11.24 -15.28
N PRO A 225 -7.21 10.39 -16.15
CA PRO A 225 -7.65 10.84 -17.47
C PRO A 225 -8.87 11.78 -17.44
N HIS A 226 -9.69 11.67 -16.39
CA HIS A 226 -11.06 12.20 -16.39
C HIS A 226 -11.35 13.18 -15.24
N GLY A 227 -10.70 13.03 -14.09
CA GLY A 227 -11.06 13.74 -12.87
C GLY A 227 -12.40 13.27 -12.30
N TYR A 228 -13.09 14.17 -11.61
CA TYR A 228 -14.42 13.87 -11.04
C TYR A 228 -15.57 14.31 -11.95
N TYR A 229 -16.65 13.56 -11.88
CA TYR A 229 -17.90 13.75 -12.61
C TYR A 229 -19.08 13.84 -11.65
N SER A 230 -20.17 14.42 -12.14
CA SER A 230 -21.49 14.34 -11.51
C SER A 230 -22.19 13.02 -11.83
N ASN A 231 -23.28 12.74 -11.12
CA ASN A 231 -24.17 11.60 -11.39
C ASN A 231 -24.82 11.62 -12.78
N ASN A 232 -24.93 12.80 -13.40
CA ASN A 232 -25.43 12.97 -14.76
C ASN A 232 -24.31 12.84 -15.80
N ASN A 233 -23.18 12.24 -15.42
CA ASN A 233 -22.05 11.99 -16.31
C ASN A 233 -21.45 13.28 -16.92
N SER A 234 -21.52 14.40 -16.19
CA SER A 234 -20.92 15.68 -16.58
C SER A 234 -19.63 15.93 -15.78
N PRO A 235 -18.52 16.34 -16.41
CA PRO A 235 -17.27 16.61 -15.71
C PRO A 235 -17.41 17.82 -14.77
N PHE A 236 -16.71 17.81 -13.64
CA PHE A 236 -16.56 18.99 -12.79
C PHE A 236 -15.36 19.83 -13.21
N ASP A 237 -15.49 21.14 -13.07
CA ASP A 237 -14.37 22.06 -13.30
C ASP A 237 -13.34 21.94 -12.18
N TYR A 238 -12.07 21.91 -12.56
CA TYR A 238 -10.96 21.88 -11.61
C TYR A 238 -10.44 23.29 -11.32
N ASN A 239 -10.43 23.66 -10.04
CA ASN A 239 -9.93 24.94 -9.59
C ASN A 239 -8.44 24.83 -9.22
N GLU A 240 -7.56 25.27 -10.12
CA GLU A 240 -6.11 25.19 -9.90
C GLU A 240 -5.64 25.98 -8.68
N ALA A 241 -6.26 27.14 -8.40
CA ALA A 241 -5.90 27.99 -7.27
C ALA A 241 -6.24 27.33 -5.93
N LYS A 242 -7.41 26.67 -5.84
CA LYS A 242 -7.86 25.95 -4.63
C LYS A 242 -7.39 24.50 -4.57
N ARG A 243 -6.77 24.00 -5.64
CA ARG A 243 -6.32 22.61 -5.84
C ARG A 243 -7.42 21.58 -5.54
N ARG A 244 -8.62 21.80 -6.08
CA ARG A 244 -9.81 20.95 -5.87
C ARG A 244 -10.82 21.14 -6.98
N PHE A 245 -11.73 20.20 -7.15
CA PHE A 245 -12.87 20.35 -8.06
C PHE A 245 -13.95 21.26 -7.45
N ASP A 246 -14.54 22.14 -8.27
CA ASP A 246 -15.65 23.01 -7.89
C ASP A 246 -16.96 22.19 -7.95
N VAL A 247 -17.27 21.52 -6.83
CA VAL A 247 -18.44 20.65 -6.68
C VAL A 247 -19.59 21.41 -6.03
N PRO A 248 -20.80 21.43 -6.62
CA PRO A 248 -21.97 22.04 -6.00
C PRO A 248 -22.34 21.39 -4.66
N LEU A 249 -22.86 22.20 -3.74
CA LEU A 249 -23.30 21.73 -2.42
C LEU A 249 -24.35 20.61 -2.56
N GLY A 250 -24.14 19.51 -1.83
CA GLY A 250 -25.04 18.36 -1.84
C GLY A 250 -24.86 17.39 -3.00
N ILE A 251 -23.96 17.68 -3.96
CA ILE A 251 -23.63 16.76 -5.05
C ILE A 251 -22.39 15.95 -4.68
N GLU A 252 -22.46 14.63 -4.88
CA GLU A 252 -21.34 13.72 -4.62
C GLU A 252 -20.37 13.68 -5.81
N LYS A 253 -19.07 13.58 -5.51
CA LYS A 253 -18.02 13.33 -6.49
C LYS A 253 -18.13 11.89 -7.01
N GLN A 254 -18.16 11.72 -8.32
CA GLN A 254 -18.16 10.40 -8.96
C GLN A 254 -16.95 10.20 -9.86
N LEU A 255 -16.51 8.95 -9.97
CA LEU A 255 -15.52 8.51 -10.93
C LEU A 255 -16.21 8.11 -12.24
N LYS A 256 -15.54 8.41 -13.36
CA LYS A 256 -15.95 7.95 -14.67
C LYS A 256 -15.69 6.45 -14.80
N LEU A 257 -16.75 5.66 -14.99
CA LEU A 257 -16.64 4.20 -15.08
C LEU A 257 -16.56 3.73 -16.52
N SER A 258 -17.46 4.25 -17.35
CA SER A 258 -17.56 4.00 -18.78
C SER A 258 -17.99 5.27 -19.52
N ALA A 259 -18.12 5.21 -20.84
CA ALA A 259 -18.60 6.32 -21.66
C ALA A 259 -19.96 6.89 -21.18
N SER A 260 -20.84 6.05 -20.64
CA SER A 260 -22.20 6.43 -20.21
C SER A 260 -22.46 6.31 -18.70
N SER A 261 -21.48 5.85 -17.91
CA SER A 261 -21.70 5.54 -16.49
C SER A 261 -20.64 6.15 -15.59
N THR A 262 -21.09 6.55 -14.40
CA THR A 262 -20.30 7.07 -13.30
C THR A 262 -20.70 6.36 -12.00
N GLY A 263 -19.84 6.42 -10.97
CA GLY A 263 -20.14 5.86 -9.66
C GLY A 263 -19.34 6.53 -8.56
N SER A 264 -19.87 6.57 -7.34
CA SER A 264 -19.14 7.18 -6.22
C SER A 264 -17.90 6.35 -5.87
N PRO A 265 -16.81 6.97 -5.37
CA PRO A 265 -15.62 6.24 -4.94
C PRO A 265 -15.92 5.09 -3.98
N LEU A 266 -16.88 5.27 -3.06
CA LEU A 266 -17.25 4.24 -2.09
C LEU A 266 -18.01 3.09 -2.75
N GLU A 267 -18.95 3.38 -3.66
CA GLU A 267 -19.67 2.36 -4.41
C GLU A 267 -18.72 1.51 -5.26
N VAL A 268 -17.80 2.16 -5.96
CA VAL A 268 -16.80 1.52 -6.81
C VAL A 268 -15.86 0.65 -5.99
N TYR A 269 -15.34 1.20 -4.88
CA TYR A 269 -14.49 0.46 -3.95
C TYR A 269 -15.23 -0.76 -3.41
N ARG A 270 -16.47 -0.60 -2.92
CA ARG A 270 -17.30 -1.71 -2.42
C ARG A 270 -17.49 -2.79 -3.47
N ARG A 271 -17.80 -2.43 -4.72
CA ARG A 271 -17.99 -3.39 -5.82
C ARG A 271 -16.73 -4.20 -6.09
N LEU A 272 -15.56 -3.55 -6.10
CA LEU A 272 -14.27 -4.24 -6.25
C LEU A 272 -14.01 -5.23 -5.10
N ILE A 273 -14.19 -4.79 -3.85
CA ILE A 273 -13.96 -5.65 -2.69
C ILE A 273 -14.92 -6.85 -2.67
N ARG A 274 -16.20 -6.66 -3.05
CA ARG A 274 -17.17 -7.76 -3.14
C ARG A 274 -16.76 -8.83 -4.14
N VAL A 275 -16.27 -8.42 -5.32
CA VAL A 275 -15.77 -9.37 -6.32
C VAL A 275 -14.52 -10.09 -5.81
N LEU A 276 -13.57 -9.36 -5.21
CA LEU A 276 -12.34 -9.96 -4.65
C LEU A 276 -12.65 -11.00 -3.57
N LEU A 277 -13.64 -10.76 -2.73
CA LEU A 277 -14.14 -11.70 -1.72
C LEU A 277 -14.96 -12.86 -2.31
N GLY A 278 -15.36 -12.77 -3.59
CA GLY A 278 -16.14 -13.77 -4.29
C GLY A 278 -17.64 -13.71 -4.05
N PHE A 279 -18.16 -12.59 -3.55
CA PHE A 279 -19.61 -12.38 -3.38
C PHE A 279 -20.34 -12.07 -4.68
N ASP A 280 -19.66 -11.41 -5.61
CA ASP A 280 -20.21 -11.02 -6.90
C ASP A 280 -19.37 -11.63 -8.04
N ASP A 281 -20.01 -11.94 -9.17
CA ASP A 281 -19.32 -12.44 -10.37
C ASP A 281 -18.38 -11.36 -10.94
N PRO A 282 -17.10 -11.68 -11.28
CA PRO A 282 -16.18 -10.76 -11.93
C PRO A 282 -16.74 -10.11 -13.20
N LYS A 283 -17.62 -10.79 -13.93
CA LYS A 283 -18.30 -10.25 -15.12
C LYS A 283 -19.11 -9.00 -14.84
N THR A 284 -19.51 -8.78 -13.59
CA THR A 284 -20.16 -7.52 -13.21
C THR A 284 -19.23 -6.33 -13.46
N LEU A 285 -17.91 -6.48 -13.37
CA LEU A 285 -16.93 -5.40 -13.56
C LEU A 285 -16.59 -5.11 -15.03
N THR A 286 -17.13 -5.86 -16.00
CA THR A 286 -16.92 -5.62 -17.46
C THR A 286 -17.28 -4.23 -17.92
N THR A 287 -18.22 -3.60 -17.22
CA THR A 287 -18.64 -2.22 -17.47
C THR A 287 -17.61 -1.18 -17.05
N ILE A 288 -16.67 -1.53 -16.18
CA ILE A 288 -15.72 -0.59 -15.58
C ILE A 288 -14.25 -0.96 -15.82
N MET A 289 -13.94 -2.10 -16.41
CA MET A 289 -12.56 -2.48 -16.73
C MET A 289 -12.49 -3.46 -17.92
N PRO A 290 -11.41 -3.43 -18.72
CA PRO A 290 -11.21 -4.32 -19.86
C PRO A 290 -11.19 -5.80 -19.47
N MET A 291 -11.60 -6.66 -20.41
CA MET A 291 -11.67 -8.12 -20.21
C MET A 291 -10.33 -8.74 -19.82
N GLN A 292 -9.20 -8.27 -20.38
CA GLN A 292 -7.89 -8.83 -20.02
C GLN A 292 -7.56 -8.58 -18.54
N ILE A 293 -7.87 -7.39 -18.04
CA ILE A 293 -7.63 -7.04 -16.63
C ILE A 293 -8.58 -7.81 -15.71
N LEU A 294 -9.79 -8.15 -16.18
CA LEU A 294 -10.70 -9.01 -15.42
C LEU A 294 -10.16 -10.42 -15.25
N SER A 295 -9.60 -11.00 -16.30
CA SER A 295 -8.95 -12.31 -16.21
C SER A 295 -7.83 -12.30 -15.17
N ILE A 296 -6.98 -11.25 -15.18
CA ILE A 296 -5.92 -11.06 -14.17
C ILE A 296 -6.52 -10.90 -12.77
N LEU A 297 -7.61 -10.13 -12.62
CA LEU A 297 -8.30 -9.97 -11.34
C LEU A 297 -8.78 -11.32 -10.76
N GLU A 298 -9.39 -12.14 -11.61
CA GLU A 298 -9.92 -13.45 -11.23
C GLU A 298 -8.80 -14.45 -10.90
N GLU A 299 -7.71 -14.42 -11.66
CA GLU A 299 -6.57 -15.32 -11.50
C GLU A 299 -5.66 -14.97 -10.33
N ASP A 300 -5.38 -13.69 -10.08
CA ASP A 300 -4.30 -13.30 -9.15
C ASP A 300 -4.79 -12.71 -7.82
N PHE A 301 -6.01 -12.17 -7.77
CA PHE A 301 -6.46 -11.37 -6.62
C PHE A 301 -7.73 -11.87 -5.96
N MET A 302 -8.62 -12.50 -6.73
CA MET A 302 -9.88 -13.01 -6.23
C MET A 302 -9.65 -14.25 -5.35
N LEU A 303 -10.35 -14.32 -4.21
CA LEU A 303 -10.31 -15.50 -3.34
C LEU A 303 -10.61 -16.77 -4.14
N LYS A 304 -9.94 -17.86 -3.80
CA LYS A 304 -10.20 -19.17 -4.41
C LYS A 304 -11.38 -19.85 -3.73
N SER A 305 -11.96 -20.85 -4.39
CA SER A 305 -13.21 -21.49 -3.95
C SER A 305 -13.21 -21.98 -2.50
N GLN A 306 -12.06 -22.45 -1.99
CA GLN A 306 -11.93 -22.89 -0.60
C GLN A 306 -11.99 -21.72 0.39
N ASP A 307 -11.33 -20.61 0.09
CA ASP A 307 -11.34 -19.42 0.93
C ASP A 307 -12.70 -18.71 0.89
N ARG A 308 -13.36 -18.69 -0.28
CA ARG A 308 -14.73 -18.16 -0.43
C ARG A 308 -15.71 -18.86 0.51
N ARG A 309 -15.67 -20.19 0.57
CA ARG A 309 -16.51 -20.97 1.52
C ARG A 309 -16.22 -20.60 2.97
N THR A 310 -14.94 -20.43 3.31
CA THR A 310 -14.55 -20.02 4.66
C THR A 310 -15.12 -18.63 5.02
N VAL A 311 -15.14 -17.70 4.06
CA VAL A 311 -15.75 -16.38 4.23
C VAL A 311 -17.27 -16.48 4.42
N GLU A 312 -17.96 -17.25 3.57
CA GLU A 312 -19.42 -17.45 3.67
C GLU A 312 -19.81 -18.06 5.02
N GLU A 313 -19.10 -19.11 5.47
CA GLU A 313 -19.32 -19.73 6.77
C GLU A 313 -19.02 -18.77 7.93
N GLY A 314 -17.99 -17.92 7.79
CA GLY A 314 -17.65 -16.93 8.81
C GLY A 314 -18.71 -15.85 8.97
N LEU A 315 -19.31 -15.40 7.86
CA LEU A 315 -20.41 -14.45 7.87
C LEU A 315 -21.69 -15.04 8.46
N GLN A 316 -22.01 -16.31 8.18
CA GLN A 316 -23.20 -16.98 8.72
C GLN A 316 -23.15 -17.24 10.24
N LYS A 317 -21.95 -17.23 10.84
CA LYS A 317 -21.73 -17.43 12.29
C LYS A 317 -21.89 -16.15 13.11
N THR A 318 -22.15 -15.01 12.46
CA THR A 318 -22.22 -13.67 13.07
C THR A 318 -23.67 -13.23 13.22
#